data_AF-A0A7Y0E3D9-F1
#
_entry.id   AF-A0A7Y0E3D9-F1
#
_cell.length_a   1.000
_cell.length_b   1.000
_cell.length_c   1.000
_cell.angle_alpha   90.00
_cell.angle_beta   90.00
_cell.angle_gamma   90.00
#
_symmetry.space_group_name_H-M   'P 1'
#
loop_
_entity.id
_entity.type
_entity.pdbx_description
1 polymer ?
#
loop_
_entity_poly.entity_id
_entity_poly.type
_entity_poly.pdbx_seq_one_letter_code
_entity_poly.pdbx_strand_id
1 'polypeptide(L)'
;MSGTAPHMPMSLADLRTRIWEVHGVTVGEDDPVMVLHTIHSAFLDDYQAMLDRHHEAMRSSVGEIIRELSATLSETVETFQSETLTESLRDKIAQISEQARIADQAKAGMRRIVWAVGALSLVTCGAAALSLFFFLQLVK
;
A
#
# COMPACT_ATOMS: atom_id res chain seq x y z
N MET A 1 -7.48 -11.38 10.47
CA MET A 1 -8.46 -11.20 9.37
C MET A 1 -9.78 -10.86 10.03
N SER A 2 -10.13 -9.58 10.10
CA SER A 2 -11.40 -9.15 10.68
C SER A 2 -12.48 -9.41 9.65
N GLY A 3 -13.17 -10.56 9.76
CA GLY A 3 -14.35 -10.83 8.97
C GLY A 3 -15.44 -9.89 9.46
N THR A 4 -15.67 -8.79 8.74
CA THR A 4 -16.89 -8.01 8.89
C THR A 4 -18.05 -8.98 8.72
N ALA A 5 -18.88 -9.11 9.75
CA ALA A 5 -20.04 -9.99 9.72
C ALA A 5 -20.88 -9.65 8.46
N PRO A 6 -21.44 -10.66 7.78
CA PRO A 6 -22.28 -10.43 6.61
C PRO A 6 -23.38 -9.43 6.97
N HIS A 7 -23.61 -8.44 6.10
CA HIS A 7 -24.73 -7.53 6.24
C HIS A 7 -26.01 -8.38 6.18
N MET A 8 -26.63 -8.62 7.33
CA MET A 8 -27.89 -9.36 7.38
C MET A 8 -29.01 -8.34 7.17
N PRO A 9 -29.76 -8.40 6.05
CA PRO A 9 -30.82 -7.44 5.79
C PRO A 9 -31.87 -7.52 6.90
N MET A 10 -32.10 -6.38 7.55
CA MET A 10 -33.13 -6.24 8.59
C MET A 10 -34.51 -6.30 7.94
N SER A 11 -35.44 -7.05 8.53
CA SER A 11 -36.81 -7.10 8.02
C SER A 11 -37.51 -5.75 8.21
N LEU A 12 -38.50 -5.43 7.38
CA LEU A 12 -39.26 -4.17 7.50
C LEU A 12 -40.01 -4.09 8.85
N ALA A 13 -40.44 -5.24 9.41
CA ALA A 13 -41.06 -5.30 10.72
C ALA A 13 -40.07 -4.96 11.85
N ASP A 14 -38.84 -5.47 11.75
CA ASP A 14 -37.78 -5.18 12.71
C ASP A 14 -37.33 -3.72 12.62
N LEU A 15 -37.25 -3.17 11.41
CA LEU A 15 -36.93 -1.76 11.20
C LEU A 15 -37.98 -0.85 11.86
N ARG A 16 -39.27 -1.14 11.69
CA ARG A 16 -40.36 -0.37 12.32
C ARG A 16 -40.26 -0.42 13.84
N THR A 17 -40.01 -1.60 14.38
CA THR A 17 -39.79 -1.80 15.82
C THR A 17 -38.59 -0.98 16.29
N ARG A 18 -37.48 -1.00 15.55
CA ARG A 18 -36.27 -0.25 15.85
C ARG A 18 -36.49 1.27 15.81
N ILE A 19 -37.23 1.78 14.82
CA ILE A 19 -37.54 3.21 14.72
C ILE A 19 -38.40 3.64 15.91
N TRP A 20 -39.36 2.83 16.32
CA TRP A 20 -40.15 3.10 17.50
C TRP A 20 -39.31 3.08 18.78
N GLU A 21 -38.43 2.07 18.97
CA GLU A 21 -37.55 1.98 20.14
C GLU A 21 -36.59 3.18 20.25
N VAL A 22 -36.01 3.62 19.12
CA VAL A 22 -34.96 4.65 19.12
C VAL A 22 -35.55 6.06 19.09
N HIS A 23 -36.64 6.27 18.34
CA HIS A 23 -37.17 7.60 18.05
C HIS A 23 -38.60 7.82 18.59
N GLY A 24 -39.28 6.78 19.09
CA GLY A 24 -40.66 6.87 19.59
C GLY A 24 -41.70 7.13 18.50
N VAL A 25 -41.33 7.03 17.21
CA VAL A 25 -42.20 7.34 16.07
C VAL A 25 -42.82 6.06 15.53
N THR A 26 -44.15 6.07 15.36
CA THR A 26 -44.85 4.98 14.67
C THR A 26 -44.83 5.20 13.18
N VAL A 27 -44.19 4.28 12.46
CA VAL A 27 -44.04 4.32 11.00
C VAL A 27 -45.03 3.34 10.36
N GLY A 28 -45.80 3.85 9.40
CA GLY A 28 -46.73 3.06 8.58
C GLY A 28 -46.01 2.22 7.54
N GLU A 29 -46.70 1.26 6.94
CA GLU A 29 -46.11 0.38 5.91
C GLU A 29 -45.79 1.15 4.62
N ASP A 30 -46.62 2.15 4.28
CA ASP A 30 -46.46 3.03 3.12
C ASP A 30 -45.62 4.29 3.40
N ASP A 31 -44.94 4.36 4.55
CA ASP A 31 -44.13 5.53 4.90
C ASP A 31 -42.91 5.65 3.98
N PRO A 32 -42.57 6.85 3.47
CA PRO A 32 -41.38 7.06 2.63
C PRO A 32 -40.07 6.55 3.24
N VAL A 33 -39.94 6.51 4.57
CA VAL A 33 -38.77 5.97 5.25
C VAL A 33 -38.62 4.46 5.01
N MET A 34 -39.72 3.72 4.88
CA MET A 34 -39.71 2.30 4.56
C MET A 34 -39.25 2.04 3.12
N VAL A 35 -39.69 2.90 2.19
CA VAL A 35 -39.24 2.87 0.78
C VAL A 35 -37.74 3.17 0.70
N LEU A 36 -37.28 4.19 1.43
CA LEU A 36 -35.86 4.55 1.49
C LEU A 36 -35.01 3.38 2.03
N HIS A 37 -35.46 2.72 3.09
CA HIS A 37 -34.77 1.53 3.61
C HIS A 37 -34.71 0.42 2.57
N THR A 38 -35.82 0.15 1.87
CA THR A 38 -35.87 -0.90 0.85
C THR A 38 -34.86 -0.63 -0.28
N ILE A 39 -34.78 0.61 -0.76
CA ILE A 39 -33.78 1.03 -1.76
C ILE A 39 -32.36 0.87 -1.20
N HIS A 40 -32.14 1.30 0.04
CA HIS A 40 -30.83 1.21 0.66
C HIS A 40 -30.38 -0.24 0.88
N SER A 41 -31.27 -1.12 1.32
CA SER A 41 -30.99 -2.55 1.47
C SER A 41 -30.64 -3.19 0.13
N ALA A 42 -31.42 -2.91 -0.92
CA ALA A 42 -31.12 -3.40 -2.27
C ALA A 42 -29.74 -2.92 -2.77
N PHE A 43 -29.40 -1.65 -2.51
CA PHE A 43 -28.08 -1.12 -2.83
C PHE A 43 -26.95 -1.84 -2.07
N LEU A 44 -27.15 -2.13 -0.79
CA LEU A 44 -26.15 -2.85 0.01
C LEU A 44 -25.95 -4.28 -0.49
N ASP A 45 -27.02 -4.96 -0.90
CA ASP A 45 -26.95 -6.30 -1.49
C ASP A 45 -26.17 -6.28 -2.82
N ASP A 46 -26.45 -5.31 -3.69
CA ASP A 46 -25.71 -5.12 -4.95
C ASP A 46 -24.22 -4.80 -4.70
N TYR A 47 -23.95 -3.98 -3.69
CA TYR A 47 -22.60 -3.61 -3.31
C TYR A 47 -21.81 -4.80 -2.75
N GLN A 48 -22.45 -5.62 -1.92
CA GLN A 48 -21.88 -6.86 -1.40
C GLN A 48 -21.55 -7.83 -2.54
N ALA A 49 -22.47 -8.01 -3.49
CA ALA A 49 -22.23 -8.84 -4.66
C ALA A 49 -21.07 -8.33 -5.53
N MET A 50 -20.90 -7.01 -5.66
CA MET A 50 -19.76 -6.40 -6.35
C MET A 50 -18.44 -6.67 -5.63
N LEU A 51 -18.42 -6.52 -4.30
CA LEU A 51 -17.28 -6.82 -3.45
C LEU A 51 -16.84 -8.28 -3.58
N ASP A 52 -17.79 -9.21 -3.59
CA ASP A 52 -17.51 -10.63 -3.72
C ASP A 52 -16.88 -10.96 -5.08
N ARG A 53 -17.41 -10.40 -6.17
CA ARG A 53 -16.80 -10.52 -7.50
C ARG A 53 -15.39 -9.94 -7.54
N HIS A 54 -15.17 -8.80 -6.88
CA HIS A 54 -13.85 -8.17 -6.84
C HIS A 54 -12.84 -8.99 -6.05
N HIS A 55 -13.24 -9.53 -4.89
CA HIS A 55 -12.39 -10.42 -4.11
C HIS A 55 -12.02 -11.68 -4.88
N GLU A 56 -12.96 -12.27 -5.62
CA GLU A 56 -12.68 -13.45 -6.44
C GLU A 56 -11.72 -13.12 -7.59
N ALA A 57 -11.93 -12.00 -8.29
CA ALA A 57 -11.01 -11.54 -9.33
C ALA A 57 -9.58 -11.32 -8.77
N MET A 58 -9.46 -10.67 -7.61
CA MET A 58 -8.17 -10.46 -6.96
C MET A 58 -7.48 -11.78 -6.58
N ARG A 59 -8.23 -12.75 -6.04
CA ARG A 59 -7.69 -14.08 -5.73
C ARG A 59 -7.22 -14.81 -6.98
N SER A 60 -7.99 -14.73 -8.07
CA SER A 60 -7.61 -15.32 -9.35
C SER A 60 -6.31 -14.70 -9.88
N SER A 61 -6.22 -13.36 -9.92
CA SER A 61 -5.03 -12.66 -10.40
C SER A 61 -3.80 -12.95 -9.56
N VAL A 62 -3.91 -12.94 -8.23
CA VAL A 62 -2.79 -13.32 -7.35
C VAL A 62 -2.37 -14.78 -7.59
N GLY A 63 -3.34 -15.68 -7.74
CA GLY A 63 -3.06 -17.09 -8.04
C GLY A 63 -2.37 -17.29 -9.39
N GLU A 64 -2.71 -16.48 -10.39
CA GLU A 64 -2.07 -16.48 -11.71
C GLU A 64 -0.63 -15.95 -11.62
N ILE A 65 -0.43 -14.81 -10.96
CA ILE A 65 0.92 -14.22 -10.73
C ILE A 65 1.83 -15.20 -10.01
N ILE A 66 1.34 -15.90 -8.97
CA ILE A 66 2.14 -16.89 -8.24
C ILE A 66 2.53 -18.07 -9.14
N ARG A 67 1.61 -18.55 -10.00
CA ARG A 67 1.91 -19.63 -10.95
C ARG A 67 2.94 -19.20 -11.99
N GLU A 68 2.77 -18.01 -12.56
CA GLU A 68 3.71 -17.43 -13.52
C GLU A 68 5.10 -17.24 -12.91
N LEU A 69 5.17 -16.70 -11.68
CA LEU A 69 6.42 -16.56 -10.95
C LEU A 69 7.08 -17.91 -10.67
N SER A 70 6.31 -18.92 -10.25
CA SER A 70 6.83 -20.27 -10.01
C SER A 70 7.35 -20.93 -11.28
N ALA A 71 6.68 -20.74 -12.41
CA ALA A 71 7.12 -21.24 -13.72
C ALA A 71 8.42 -20.56 -14.15
N THR A 72 8.47 -19.23 -14.06
CA THR A 72 9.66 -18.43 -14.37
C THR A 72 10.85 -18.81 -13.48
N LEU A 73 10.63 -19.02 -12.18
CA LEU A 73 11.67 -19.47 -11.26
C LEU A 73 12.16 -20.88 -11.60
N SER A 74 11.26 -21.79 -11.97
CA SER A 74 11.64 -23.16 -12.36
C SER A 74 12.46 -23.16 -13.65
N GLU A 75 12.02 -22.41 -14.66
CA GLU A 75 12.75 -22.20 -15.91
C GLU A 75 14.11 -21.54 -15.67
N THR A 76 14.17 -20.55 -14.78
CA THR A 76 15.42 -19.89 -14.39
C THR A 76 16.35 -20.89 -13.70
N VAL A 77 15.86 -21.70 -12.77
CA VAL A 77 16.67 -22.73 -12.08
C VAL A 77 17.16 -23.81 -13.05
N GLU A 78 16.35 -24.23 -14.02
CA GLU A 78 16.72 -25.20 -15.04
C GLU A 78 17.73 -24.62 -16.04
N THR A 79 17.55 -23.35 -16.44
CA THR A 79 18.52 -22.59 -17.24
C THR A 79 19.83 -22.40 -16.47
N PHE A 80 19.77 -22.06 -15.18
CA PHE A 80 20.94 -22.05 -14.30
C PHE A 80 21.59 -23.43 -14.24
N GLN A 81 20.85 -24.52 -14.10
CA GLN A 81 21.42 -25.87 -14.05
C GLN A 81 22.12 -26.25 -15.37
N SER A 82 21.58 -25.81 -16.52
CA SER A 82 22.13 -26.09 -17.85
C SER A 82 23.29 -25.15 -18.27
N GLU A 83 23.28 -23.88 -17.85
CA GLU A 83 24.35 -22.90 -18.09
C GLU A 83 25.50 -22.99 -17.06
N THR A 84 25.27 -23.66 -15.92
CA THR A 84 26.24 -23.79 -14.82
C THR A 84 26.98 -25.11 -14.85
N LEU A 85 27.80 -25.32 -15.88
CA LEU A 85 29.00 -26.13 -15.72
C LEU A 85 30.23 -25.28 -16.07
N THR A 86 30.74 -24.63 -15.02
CA THR A 86 32.14 -24.28 -14.76
C THR A 86 32.72 -22.98 -15.35
N GLU A 87 32.40 -22.56 -16.58
CA GLU A 87 33.10 -21.43 -17.21
C GLU A 87 32.58 -20.04 -16.76
N SER A 88 31.25 -19.84 -16.73
CA SER A 88 30.66 -18.53 -16.42
C SER A 88 30.69 -18.17 -14.92
N LEU A 89 30.74 -19.15 -14.03
CA LEU A 89 30.93 -18.92 -12.59
C LEU A 89 32.32 -18.35 -12.27
N ARG A 90 33.37 -18.80 -12.98
CA ARG A 90 34.72 -18.23 -12.82
C ARG A 90 34.76 -16.77 -13.26
N ASP A 91 34.07 -16.45 -14.35
CA ASP A 91 34.02 -15.10 -14.92
C ASP A 91 33.14 -14.15 -14.08
N LYS A 92 31.99 -14.61 -13.59
CA LYS A 92 31.10 -13.82 -12.73
C LYS A 92 31.65 -13.64 -11.31
N ILE A 93 32.32 -14.62 -10.72
CA ILE A 93 33.02 -14.45 -9.42
C ILE A 93 34.16 -13.45 -9.57
N ALA A 94 34.90 -13.47 -10.67
CA ALA A 94 35.92 -12.47 -10.96
C ALA A 94 35.29 -11.06 -11.11
N GLN A 95 34.16 -10.92 -11.81
CA GLN A 95 33.45 -9.64 -11.92
C GLN A 95 32.86 -9.14 -10.59
N ILE A 96 32.32 -10.02 -9.74
CA ILE A 96 31.80 -9.66 -8.42
C ILE A 96 32.94 -9.20 -7.50
N SER A 97 34.11 -9.83 -7.58
CA SER A 97 35.29 -9.40 -6.82
C SER A 97 35.78 -8.00 -7.27
N GLU A 98 35.66 -7.69 -8.56
CA GLU A 98 36.02 -6.39 -9.11
C GLU A 98 34.97 -5.31 -8.76
N GLN A 99 33.68 -5.66 -8.75
CA GLN A 99 32.62 -4.76 -8.30
C GLN A 99 32.67 -4.49 -6.79
N ALA A 100 33.07 -5.47 -5.97
CA ALA A 100 33.33 -5.25 -4.55
C ALA A 100 34.50 -4.26 -4.34
N ARG A 101 35.54 -4.34 -5.17
CA ARG A 101 36.69 -3.42 -5.14
C ARG A 101 36.32 -1.99 -5.57
N ILE A 102 35.48 -1.84 -6.60
CA ILE A 102 34.98 -0.53 -7.05
C ILE A 102 33.99 0.04 -6.03
N ALA A 103 33.15 -0.80 -5.41
CA ALA A 103 32.25 -0.39 -4.34
C ALA A 103 33.01 0.10 -3.09
N ASP A 104 34.11 -0.55 -2.72
CA ASP A 104 34.99 -0.10 -1.63
C ASP A 104 35.66 1.25 -1.95
N GLN A 105 36.07 1.48 -3.20
CA GLN A 105 36.60 2.78 -3.63
C GLN A 105 35.50 3.87 -3.69
N ALA A 106 34.29 3.53 -4.11
CA ALA A 106 33.14 4.44 -4.13
C ALA A 106 32.73 4.87 -2.71
N LYS A 107 32.82 3.96 -1.73
CA LYS A 107 32.53 4.22 -0.32
C LYS A 107 33.49 5.26 0.28
N ALA A 108 34.75 5.29 -0.16
CA ALA A 108 35.73 6.31 0.25
C ALA A 108 35.41 7.71 -0.31
N GLY A 109 34.85 7.79 -1.53
CA GLY A 109 34.40 9.05 -2.14
C GLY A 109 33.13 9.60 -1.49
N MET A 110 32.17 8.71 -1.16
CA MET A 110 30.89 9.05 -0.53
C MET A 110 31.09 9.80 0.80
N ARG A 111 32.09 9.43 1.60
CA ARG A 111 32.36 10.07 2.91
C ARG A 111 32.74 11.55 2.77
N ARG A 112 33.46 11.93 1.71
CA ARG A 112 33.82 13.34 1.46
C ARG A 112 32.63 14.16 1.03
N ILE A 113 31.76 13.60 0.18
CA ILE A 113 30.55 14.28 -0.29
C ILE A 113 29.59 14.52 0.88
N VAL A 114 29.37 13.51 1.74
CA VAL A 114 28.51 13.66 2.93
C VAL A 114 29.06 14.73 3.89
N TRP A 115 30.38 14.80 4.08
CA TRP A 115 30.98 15.84 4.93
C TRP A 115 30.86 17.25 4.31
N ALA A 116 31.04 17.37 3.00
CA ALA A 116 30.88 18.63 2.28
C ALA A 116 29.42 19.13 2.31
N VAL A 117 28.45 18.24 2.09
CA VAL A 117 27.02 18.56 2.18
C VAL A 117 26.63 18.95 3.61
N GLY A 118 27.13 18.22 4.61
CA GLY A 118 26.91 18.55 6.02
C GLY A 118 27.41 19.94 6.41
N ALA A 119 28.60 20.32 5.94
CA ALA A 119 29.14 21.66 6.14
C ALA A 119 28.27 22.74 5.47
N LEU A 120 27.81 22.48 4.24
CA LEU A 120 26.95 23.41 3.50
C LEU A 120 25.58 23.61 4.18
N SER A 121 24.97 22.52 4.68
CA SER A 121 23.70 22.57 5.41
C SER A 121 23.79 23.39 6.71
N LEU A 122 24.92 23.31 7.41
CA LEU A 122 25.14 24.05 8.65
C LEU A 122 25.23 25.56 8.39
N VAL A 123 25.85 25.96 7.27
CA VAL A 123 25.90 27.36 6.82
C VAL A 123 24.50 27.88 6.48
N THR A 124 23.68 27.10 5.78
CA THR A 124 22.30 27.51 5.44
C THR A 124 21.41 27.68 6.68
N CYS A 125 21.54 26.82 7.69
CA CYS A 125 20.80 26.99 8.95
C CYS A 125 21.23 28.24 9.73
N GLY A 126 22.54 28.55 9.76
CA GLY A 126 23.04 29.77 10.39
C GLY A 126 22.55 31.05 9.70
N ALA A 127 22.54 31.06 8.37
CA ALA A 127 21.99 32.17 7.59
C ALA A 127 20.49 32.38 7.84
N ALA A 128 19.71 31.30 7.95
CA ALA A 128 18.29 31.37 8.29
C ALA A 128 18.07 31.98 9.68
N ALA A 129 18.84 31.57 10.68
CA ALA A 129 18.74 32.11 12.04
C ALA A 129 19.08 33.62 12.08
N LEU A 130 20.10 34.06 11.36
CA LEU A 130 20.46 35.48 11.23
C LEU A 130 19.36 36.28 10.51
N SER A 131 18.75 35.73 9.46
CA SER A 131 17.65 36.39 8.76
C SER A 131 16.42 36.60 9.66
N LEU A 132 16.11 35.63 10.52
CA LEU A 132 15.01 35.68 11.46
C LEU A 132 15.28 36.71 12.58
N PHE A 133 16.53 36.78 13.05
CA PHE A 133 16.97 37.79 14.01
C PHE A 133 16.90 39.22 13.44
N PHE A 134 17.33 39.41 12.19
CA PHE A 134 17.25 40.71 11.52
C PHE A 134 15.79 41.14 11.27
N PHE A 135 14.93 40.19 10.90
CA PHE A 135 13.50 40.44 10.71
C PHE A 135 12.81 40.86 12.02
N LEU A 136 13.17 40.25 13.15
CA LEU A 136 12.67 40.62 14.48
C LEU A 136 13.12 42.00 14.97
N GLN A 137 14.30 42.48 14.53
CA GLN A 137 14.78 43.84 14.83
C GLN A 137 14.09 44.91 13.96
N LEU A 138 13.64 44.57 12.75
CA LEU A 138 12.98 45.51 11.82
C LEU A 138 11.49 45.73 12.14
N VAL A 139 10.85 44.77 12.83
CA VAL A 139 9.43 44.79 13.20
C VAL A 139 9.18 45.53 14.55
N LYS A 140 10.24 46.07 15.16
CA LYS A 140 10.21 46.83 16.41
C LYS A 140 10.41 48.32 16.16
#